data_AF-F0GIQ7-F1
#
_entry.id   AF-F0GIQ7-F1
#
_cell.length_a   1.000
_cell.length_b   1.000
_cell.length_c   1.000
_cell.angle_alpha   90.00
_cell.angle_beta   90.00
_cell.angle_gamma   90.00
#
_symmetry.space_group_name_H-M   'P 1'
#
loop_
_entity.id
_entity.type
_entity.pdbx_description
1 polymer ?
#
loop_
_entity_poly.entity_id
_entity_poly.type
_entity_poly.pdbx_seq_one_letter_code
_entity_poly.pdbx_strand_id
1 'polypeptide(L)'
;MTRAGLILLSLGTALFVALLAWQGVGAVASTFLAAGWGLALVAAFHVVPLVIDAVAISVMFRRGQPGAELRHALRARWVGESVNSLLPAGQIGGPVLMVRYLAQRGTRMADAAAAVTVSTTMQALAQMAFALIGIAAFSLYATHDSVAHLRTPALIATGVLGGLAALFYAAQQRGLF
;
A
#
# COMPACT_ATOMS: atom_id res chain seq x y z
N MET A 1 -25.94 -0.33 -5.68
CA MET A 1 -25.35 0.08 -4.39
C MET A 1 -26.37 -0.17 -3.30
N THR A 2 -25.99 -0.77 -2.17
CA THR A 2 -26.93 -0.97 -1.05
C THR A 2 -27.18 0.36 -0.34
N ARG A 3 -28.38 0.53 0.25
CA ARG A 3 -28.74 1.76 1.00
C ARG A 3 -27.71 2.09 2.09
N ALA A 4 -27.21 1.06 2.78
CA ALA A 4 -26.13 1.20 3.77
C ALA A 4 -24.84 1.77 3.18
N GLY A 5 -24.44 1.39 1.96
CA GLY A 5 -23.24 1.90 1.31
C GLY A 5 -23.35 3.40 0.99
N LEU A 6 -24.53 3.87 0.58
CA LEU A 6 -24.78 5.30 0.35
C LEU A 6 -24.71 6.09 1.65
N ILE A 7 -25.28 5.56 2.73
CA ILE A 7 -25.25 6.20 4.06
C ILE A 7 -23.80 6.32 4.55
N LEU A 8 -23.03 5.24 4.51
CA LEU A 8 -21.64 5.23 4.97
C LEU A 8 -20.74 6.15 4.12
N LEU A 9 -20.94 6.18 2.80
CA LEU A 9 -20.22 7.11 1.92
C LEU A 9 -20.54 8.56 2.26
N SER A 10 -21.82 8.88 2.48
CA SER A 10 -22.26 10.22 2.84
C SER A 10 -21.67 10.66 4.17
N LEU A 11 -21.71 9.77 5.18
CA LEU A 11 -21.13 10.03 6.50
C LEU A 11 -19.62 10.22 6.44
N GLY A 12 -18.90 9.36 5.72
CA GLY A 12 -17.45 9.47 5.53
C GLY A 12 -17.05 10.74 4.80
N THR A 13 -17.81 11.13 3.77
CA THR A 13 -17.59 12.39 3.03
C THR A 13 -17.86 13.60 3.93
N ALA A 14 -18.95 13.58 4.70
CA ALA A 14 -19.26 14.66 5.64
C ALA A 14 -18.18 14.79 6.72
N LEU A 15 -17.69 13.67 7.27
CA LEU A 15 -16.59 13.66 8.24
C LEU A 15 -15.30 14.22 7.63
N PHE A 16 -14.96 13.82 6.40
CA PHE A 16 -13.79 14.36 5.69
C PHE A 16 -13.88 15.89 5.51
N VAL A 17 -15.04 16.40 5.07
CA VAL A 17 -15.27 17.84 4.91
C VAL A 17 -15.19 18.56 6.27
N ALA A 18 -15.76 17.99 7.32
CA ALA A 18 -15.70 18.56 8.67
C ALA A 18 -14.26 18.64 9.20
N LEU A 19 -13.45 17.59 8.99
CA LEU A 19 -12.03 17.59 9.34
C LEU A 19 -11.23 18.62 8.53
N LEU A 20 -11.53 18.76 7.24
CA LEU A 20 -10.90 19.76 6.38
C LEU A 20 -11.24 21.19 6.83
N ALA A 21 -12.49 21.43 7.22
CA ALA A 21 -12.92 22.70 7.77
C ALA A 21 -12.25 22.99 9.12
N TRP A 22 -12.16 21.99 9.99
CA TRP A 22 -11.50 22.09 11.29
C TRP A 22 -9.99 22.35 11.20
N GLN A 23 -9.30 21.71 10.25
CA GLN A 23 -7.89 21.95 9.96
C GLN A 23 -7.62 23.36 9.39
N GLY A 24 -8.65 24.01 8.84
CA GLY A 24 -8.57 25.32 8.21
C GLY A 24 -8.34 25.22 6.71
N VAL A 25 -9.42 25.35 5.94
CA VAL A 25 -9.40 25.27 4.46
C VAL A 25 -8.37 26.22 3.84
N GLY A 26 -8.21 27.42 4.40
CA GLY A 26 -7.24 28.41 3.92
C GLY A 26 -5.79 27.95 4.04
N ALA A 27 -5.43 27.36 5.18
CA ALA A 27 -4.08 26.82 5.40
C ALA A 27 -3.77 25.63 4.49
N VAL A 28 -4.77 24.77 4.27
CA VAL A 28 -4.64 23.66 3.33
C VAL A 28 -4.47 24.19 1.91
N ALA A 29 -5.35 25.11 1.47
CA ALA A 29 -5.29 25.71 0.14
C ALA A 29 -3.95 26.44 -0.13
N SER A 30 -3.43 27.20 0.84
CA SER A 30 -2.12 27.85 0.69
C SER A 30 -0.98 26.85 0.56
N THR A 31 -1.06 25.71 1.24
CA THR A 31 -0.07 24.63 1.12
C THR A 31 -0.13 23.98 -0.27
N PHE A 32 -1.33 23.73 -0.79
CA PHE A 32 -1.52 23.24 -2.17
C PHE A 32 -0.98 24.23 -3.22
N LEU A 33 -1.23 25.53 -3.03
CA LEU A 33 -0.73 26.57 -3.93
C LEU A 33 0.79 26.68 -3.89
N ALA A 34 1.41 26.54 -2.71
CA ALA A 34 2.87 26.54 -2.57
C ALA A 34 3.52 25.31 -3.22
N ALA A 35 2.90 24.14 -3.14
CA ALA A 35 3.37 22.93 -3.83
C ALA A 35 3.19 23.01 -5.36
N GLY A 36 2.16 23.72 -5.82
CA GLY A 36 1.89 23.97 -7.23
C GLY A 36 1.55 22.70 -8.03
N TRP A 37 1.72 22.78 -9.36
CA TRP A 37 1.42 21.67 -10.28
C TRP A 37 2.34 20.45 -10.11
N GLY A 38 3.48 20.59 -9.42
CA GLY A 38 4.36 19.47 -9.09
C GLY A 38 3.63 18.37 -8.31
N LEU A 39 2.66 18.75 -7.46
CA LEU A 39 1.85 17.79 -6.71
C LEU A 39 1.02 16.87 -7.63
N ALA A 40 0.49 17.41 -8.73
CA ALA A 40 -0.27 16.60 -9.69
C ALA A 40 0.64 15.57 -10.38
N LEU A 41 1.88 15.92 -10.66
CA LEU A 41 2.87 15.00 -11.22
C LEU A 41 3.26 13.91 -10.22
N VAL A 42 3.45 14.25 -8.95
CA VAL A 42 3.69 13.27 -7.88
C VAL A 42 2.49 12.33 -7.70
N ALA A 43 1.27 12.86 -7.71
CA ALA A 43 0.05 12.07 -7.66
C ALA A 43 -0.10 11.14 -8.88
N ALA A 44 0.23 11.63 -10.07
CA ALA A 44 0.22 10.83 -11.29
C ALA A 44 1.29 9.73 -11.27
N PHE A 45 2.45 9.98 -10.67
CA PHE A 45 3.50 8.98 -10.53
C PHE A 45 3.02 7.75 -9.74
N HIS A 46 2.08 7.90 -8.80
CA HIS A 46 1.47 6.79 -8.05
C HIS A 46 0.79 5.75 -8.94
N VAL A 47 0.34 6.14 -10.14
CA VAL A 47 -0.25 5.19 -11.10
C VAL A 47 0.77 4.14 -11.56
N VAL A 48 2.05 4.49 -11.62
CA VAL A 48 3.12 3.58 -12.05
C VAL A 48 3.27 2.37 -11.13
N PRO A 49 3.56 2.51 -9.82
CA PRO A 49 3.67 1.37 -8.92
C PRO A 49 2.34 0.61 -8.82
N LEU A 50 1.20 1.30 -8.89
CA LEU A 50 -0.11 0.66 -8.88
C LEU A 50 -0.30 -0.29 -10.08
N VAL A 51 0.07 0.15 -11.28
CA VAL A 51 -0.02 -0.68 -12.49
C VAL A 51 0.97 -1.84 -12.42
N ILE A 52 2.19 -1.62 -11.92
CA ILE A 52 3.19 -2.68 -11.76
C ILE A 52 2.67 -3.77 -10.81
N ASP A 53 2.11 -3.38 -9.66
CA ASP A 53 1.55 -4.34 -8.70
C ASP A 53 0.33 -5.07 -9.27
N ALA A 54 -0.53 -4.36 -10.00
CA ALA A 54 -1.64 -4.98 -10.72
C ALA A 54 -1.19 -6.01 -11.77
N VAL A 55 -0.10 -5.72 -12.49
CA VAL A 55 0.51 -6.68 -13.43
C VAL A 55 1.03 -7.89 -12.66
N ALA A 56 1.74 -7.68 -11.55
CA ALA A 56 2.25 -8.77 -10.70
C ALA A 56 1.13 -9.69 -10.20
N ILE A 57 -0.03 -9.13 -9.81
CA ILE A 57 -1.21 -9.92 -9.46
C ILE A 57 -1.76 -10.68 -10.68
N SER A 58 -1.85 -10.01 -11.85
CA SER A 58 -2.45 -10.61 -13.04
C SER A 58 -1.71 -11.85 -13.55
N VAL A 59 -0.38 -11.89 -13.41
CA VAL A 59 0.45 -13.02 -13.87
C VAL A 59 0.33 -14.25 -12.96
N MET A 60 -0.27 -14.12 -11.77
CA MET A 60 -0.50 -15.24 -10.84
C MET A 60 -1.73 -16.07 -11.25
N PHE A 61 -2.59 -15.52 -12.11
CA PHE A 61 -3.77 -16.20 -12.60
C PHE A 61 -3.52 -16.85 -13.96
N ARG A 62 -4.21 -17.97 -14.22
CA ARG A 62 -4.15 -18.62 -15.53
C ARG A 62 -4.86 -17.77 -16.59
N ARG A 63 -4.33 -17.77 -17.82
CA ARG A 63 -5.00 -17.11 -18.97
C ARG A 63 -6.45 -17.59 -19.09
N GLY A 64 -7.37 -16.66 -19.30
CA GLY A 64 -8.82 -16.91 -19.34
C GLY A 64 -9.54 -16.78 -17.99
N GLN A 65 -8.82 -16.59 -16.88
CA GLN A 65 -9.43 -16.24 -15.60
C GLN A 65 -9.63 -14.72 -15.48
N PRO A 66 -10.69 -14.25 -14.81
CA PRO A 66 -10.93 -12.83 -14.61
C PRO A 66 -9.77 -12.11 -13.92
N GLY A 67 -9.06 -12.79 -13.01
CA GLY A 67 -7.88 -12.25 -12.33
C GLY A 67 -6.67 -12.01 -13.26
N ALA A 68 -6.60 -12.70 -14.40
CA ALA A 68 -5.53 -12.49 -15.39
C ALA A 68 -5.76 -11.24 -16.25
N GLU A 69 -6.97 -10.66 -16.24
CA GLU A 69 -7.23 -9.39 -16.91
C GLU A 69 -6.66 -8.23 -16.08
N LEU A 70 -5.73 -7.47 -16.67
CA LEU A 70 -5.12 -6.31 -16.02
C LEU A 70 -6.16 -5.31 -15.51
N ARG A 71 -7.29 -5.13 -16.22
CA ARG A 71 -8.40 -4.25 -15.78
C ARG A 71 -8.96 -4.67 -14.43
N HIS A 72 -9.10 -5.98 -14.20
CA HIS A 72 -9.64 -6.53 -12.97
C HIS A 72 -8.61 -6.55 -11.85
N ALA A 73 -7.36 -6.91 -12.15
CA ALA A 73 -6.27 -6.81 -11.18
C ALA A 73 -6.04 -5.36 -10.71
N LEU A 74 -6.04 -4.40 -11.63
CA LEU A 74 -5.87 -2.98 -11.34
C LEU A 74 -7.00 -2.44 -10.46
N ARG A 75 -8.26 -2.76 -10.78
CA ARG A 75 -9.41 -2.36 -9.97
C ARG A 75 -9.40 -3.02 -8.60
N ALA A 76 -9.03 -4.29 -8.52
CA ALA A 76 -8.87 -4.97 -7.23
C ALA A 76 -7.84 -4.22 -6.38
N ARG A 77 -6.64 -3.99 -6.93
CA ARG A 77 -5.55 -3.32 -6.22
C ARG A 77 -5.91 -1.90 -5.81
N TRP A 78 -6.50 -1.11 -6.70
CA TRP A 78 -6.94 0.26 -6.42
C TRP A 78 -7.93 0.31 -5.25
N VAL A 79 -8.94 -0.56 -5.27
CA VAL A 79 -9.95 -0.63 -4.20
C VAL A 79 -9.31 -1.08 -2.89
N GLY A 80 -8.44 -2.09 -2.93
CA GLY A 80 -7.72 -2.58 -1.76
C GLY A 80 -6.88 -1.50 -1.10
N GLU A 81 -6.09 -0.77 -1.89
CA GLU A 81 -5.27 0.33 -1.41
C GLU A 81 -6.12 1.48 -0.86
N SER A 82 -7.20 1.86 -1.56
CA SER A 82 -8.10 2.92 -1.08
C SER A 82 -8.69 2.59 0.29
N VAL A 83 -9.07 1.33 0.52
CA VAL A 83 -9.55 0.86 1.82
C VAL A 83 -8.46 0.96 2.88
N ASN A 84 -7.24 0.53 2.56
CA ASN A 84 -6.12 0.57 3.51
C ASN A 84 -5.66 2.00 3.82
N SER A 85 -5.81 2.94 2.89
CA SER A 85 -5.44 4.34 3.09
C SER A 85 -6.52 5.16 3.80
N LEU A 86 -7.80 4.87 3.56
CA LEU A 86 -8.91 5.70 4.05
C LEU A 86 -9.62 5.14 5.27
N LEU A 87 -9.65 3.81 5.45
CA LEU A 87 -10.36 3.17 6.54
C LEU A 87 -9.38 2.74 7.64
N PRO A 88 -9.73 2.93 8.93
CA PRO A 88 -8.94 2.45 10.06
C PRO A 88 -9.13 0.94 10.26
N ALA A 89 -8.85 0.16 9.20
CA ALA A 89 -9.05 -1.29 9.15
C ALA A 89 -7.74 -2.09 9.34
N GLY A 90 -6.71 -1.46 9.91
CA GLY A 90 -5.44 -2.11 10.24
C GLY A 90 -4.73 -2.75 9.04
N GLN A 91 -4.92 -2.21 7.82
CA GLN A 91 -4.43 -2.77 6.55
C GLN A 91 -5.01 -4.14 6.14
N ILE A 92 -5.93 -4.71 6.92
CA ILE A 92 -6.59 -6.00 6.65
C ILE A 92 -7.76 -5.83 5.66
N GLY A 93 -8.42 -4.67 5.69
CA GLY A 93 -9.59 -4.40 4.84
C GLY A 93 -9.30 -4.46 3.34
N GLY A 94 -8.12 -3.99 2.92
CA GLY A 94 -7.72 -3.95 1.51
C GLY A 94 -7.67 -5.33 0.86
N PRO A 95 -6.87 -6.27 1.39
CA PRO A 95 -6.83 -7.65 0.91
C PRO A 95 -8.20 -8.33 0.85
N VAL A 96 -9.04 -8.16 1.88
CA VAL A 96 -10.40 -8.74 1.90
C VAL A 96 -11.25 -8.22 0.74
N LEU A 97 -11.18 -6.92 0.46
CA LEU A 97 -11.92 -6.31 -0.64
C LEU A 97 -11.37 -6.68 -2.01
N MET A 98 -10.05 -6.85 -2.15
CA MET A 98 -9.41 -7.37 -3.36
C MET A 98 -9.93 -8.77 -3.70
N VAL A 99 -9.88 -9.68 -2.72
CA VAL A 99 -10.36 -11.06 -2.85
C VAL A 99 -11.84 -11.07 -3.22
N ARG A 100 -12.66 -10.30 -2.50
CA ARG A 100 -14.10 -10.18 -2.78
C ARG A 100 -14.37 -9.64 -4.18
N TYR A 101 -13.64 -8.61 -4.61
CA TYR A 101 -13.80 -8.01 -5.94
C TYR A 101 -13.52 -9.04 -7.05
N LEU A 102 -12.41 -9.78 -6.94
CA LEU A 102 -12.04 -10.81 -7.91
C LEU A 102 -13.03 -11.98 -7.90
N ALA A 103 -13.49 -12.39 -6.72
CA ALA A 103 -14.50 -13.44 -6.58
C ALA A 103 -15.83 -13.07 -7.24
N GLN A 104 -16.27 -11.82 -7.10
CA GLN A 104 -17.46 -11.30 -7.76
C GLN A 104 -17.34 -11.26 -9.30
N ARG A 105 -16.14 -11.36 -9.85
CA ARG A 105 -15.89 -11.40 -11.30
C ARG A 105 -15.72 -12.82 -11.84
N GLY A 106 -15.82 -13.84 -11.00
CA GLY A 106 -15.78 -15.24 -11.40
C GLY A 106 -14.48 -15.97 -11.04
N THR A 107 -13.52 -15.32 -10.39
CA THR A 107 -12.34 -16.00 -9.83
C THR A 107 -12.77 -16.83 -8.61
N ARG A 108 -12.24 -18.04 -8.43
CA ARG A 108 -12.52 -18.82 -7.22
C ARG A 108 -11.98 -18.07 -6.00
N MET A 109 -12.76 -18.03 -4.92
CA MET A 109 -12.37 -17.30 -3.69
C MET A 109 -11.02 -17.76 -3.15
N ALA A 110 -10.75 -19.08 -3.18
CA ALA A 110 -9.48 -19.65 -2.75
C ALA A 110 -8.30 -19.17 -3.60
N ASP A 111 -8.44 -19.19 -4.92
CA ASP A 111 -7.40 -18.73 -5.85
C ASP A 111 -7.12 -17.23 -5.68
N ALA A 112 -8.19 -16.43 -5.52
CA ALA A 112 -8.07 -15.00 -5.27
C ALA A 112 -7.38 -14.71 -3.93
N ALA A 113 -7.75 -15.42 -2.86
CA ALA A 113 -7.12 -15.29 -1.55
C ALA A 113 -5.63 -15.66 -1.62
N ALA A 114 -5.28 -16.79 -2.25
CA ALA A 114 -3.88 -17.20 -2.40
C ALA A 114 -3.06 -16.14 -3.16
N ALA A 115 -3.57 -15.64 -4.28
CA ALA A 115 -2.88 -14.62 -5.07
C ALA A 115 -2.69 -13.31 -4.29
N VAL A 116 -3.73 -12.82 -3.62
CA VAL A 116 -3.68 -11.58 -2.83
C VAL A 116 -2.74 -11.72 -1.62
N THR A 117 -2.77 -12.87 -0.92
CA THR A 117 -1.84 -13.13 0.19
C THR A 117 -0.41 -13.13 -0.29
N VAL A 118 -0.09 -13.88 -1.35
CA VAL A 118 1.27 -13.94 -1.89
C VAL A 118 1.73 -12.57 -2.41
N SER A 119 0.86 -11.80 -3.07
CA SER A 119 1.15 -10.42 -3.50
C SER A 119 1.44 -9.51 -2.30
N THR A 120 0.62 -9.56 -1.25
CA THR A 120 0.80 -8.74 -0.03
C THR A 120 2.11 -9.09 0.67
N THR A 121 2.44 -10.37 0.76
CA THR A 121 3.70 -10.81 1.34
C THR A 121 4.90 -10.38 0.51
N MET A 122 4.84 -10.54 -0.82
CA MET A 122 5.93 -10.11 -1.70
C MET A 122 6.13 -8.58 -1.62
N GLN A 123 5.05 -7.82 -1.51
CA GLN A 123 5.11 -6.38 -1.28
C GLN A 123 5.76 -6.05 0.07
N ALA A 124 5.40 -6.75 1.14
CA ALA A 124 6.03 -6.56 2.46
C ALA A 124 7.54 -6.85 2.40
N LEU A 125 7.95 -7.94 1.75
CA LEU A 125 9.36 -8.28 1.54
C LEU A 125 10.09 -7.23 0.70
N ALA A 126 9.48 -6.76 -0.38
CA ALA A 126 10.04 -5.70 -1.21
C ALA A 126 10.20 -4.39 -0.43
N GLN A 127 9.22 -4.03 0.41
CA GLN A 127 9.29 -2.84 1.26
C GLN A 127 10.38 -2.98 2.32
N MET A 128 10.52 -4.15 2.95
CA MET A 128 11.61 -4.43 3.89
C MET A 128 12.97 -4.32 3.20
N ALA A 129 13.15 -4.94 2.03
CA ALA A 129 14.37 -4.86 1.25
C ALA A 129 14.71 -3.41 0.86
N PHE A 130 13.72 -2.66 0.37
CA PHE A 130 13.87 -1.25 0.03
C PHE A 130 14.28 -0.40 1.24
N ALA A 131 13.64 -0.60 2.38
CA ALA A 131 13.98 0.09 3.62
C ALA A 131 15.42 -0.22 4.07
N LEU A 132 15.81 -1.49 4.07
CA LEU A 132 17.17 -1.90 4.45
C LEU A 132 18.23 -1.32 3.52
N ILE A 133 18.01 -1.38 2.20
CA ILE A 133 18.89 -0.77 1.21
C ILE A 133 18.98 0.74 1.41
N GLY A 134 17.84 1.41 1.63
CA GLY A 134 17.77 2.85 1.86
C GLY A 134 18.54 3.29 3.11
N ILE A 135 18.37 2.57 4.23
CA ILE A 135 19.09 2.89 5.48
C ILE A 135 20.60 2.61 5.35
N ALA A 136 20.97 1.52 4.68
CA ALA A 136 22.37 1.21 4.41
C ALA A 136 23.02 2.28 3.53
N ALA A 137 22.38 2.66 2.42
CA ALA A 137 22.83 3.74 1.55
C ALA A 137 22.93 5.06 2.34
N PHE A 138 21.90 5.44 3.10
CA PHE A 138 21.93 6.63 3.94
C PHE A 138 23.12 6.62 4.91
N SER A 139 23.39 5.48 5.55
CA SER A 139 24.50 5.34 6.51
C SER A 139 25.88 5.47 5.86
N LEU A 140 26.04 5.05 4.60
CA LEU A 140 27.28 5.17 3.83
C LEU A 140 27.54 6.60 3.35
N TYR A 141 26.49 7.34 2.99
CA TYR A 141 26.60 8.70 2.45
C TYR A 141 26.46 9.81 3.50
N ALA A 142 26.01 9.49 4.71
CA ALA A 142 25.92 10.43 5.84
C ALA A 142 27.30 10.73 6.47
N THR A 143 28.19 11.36 5.71
CA THR A 143 29.57 11.69 6.11
C THR A 143 29.76 13.11 6.68
N HIS A 144 28.72 13.93 6.73
CA HIS A 144 28.79 15.28 7.29
C HIS A 144 28.56 15.27 8.82
N ASP A 145 29.31 16.09 9.57
CA ASP A 145 29.27 16.15 11.05
C ASP A 145 27.85 16.34 11.63
N SER A 146 26.98 17.04 10.90
CA SER A 146 25.58 17.28 11.26
C SER A 146 24.71 16.01 11.25
N VAL A 147 25.13 14.93 10.59
CA VAL A 147 24.36 13.69 10.41
C VAL A 147 25.03 12.46 11.03
N ALA A 148 26.26 12.60 11.53
CA ALA A 148 27.03 11.51 12.13
C ALA A 148 26.31 10.86 13.34
N HIS A 149 25.54 11.65 14.10
CA HIS A 149 24.75 11.17 15.24
C HIS A 149 23.60 10.22 14.83
N LEU A 150 23.14 10.27 13.58
CA LEU A 150 22.07 9.43 13.04
C LEU A 150 22.58 8.07 12.56
N ARG A 151 23.90 7.89 12.41
CA ARG A 151 24.50 6.65 11.90
C ARG A 151 24.24 5.45 12.81
N THR A 152 24.46 5.60 14.11
CA THR A 152 24.27 4.50 15.08
C THR A 152 22.80 4.08 15.20
N PRO A 153 21.82 5.00 15.35
CA PRO A 153 20.40 4.67 15.27
C PRO A 153 20.00 3.98 13.96
N ALA A 154 20.53 4.44 12.82
CA ALA A 154 20.26 3.85 11.52
C ALA A 154 20.78 2.39 11.42
N LEU A 155 21.99 2.12 11.91
CA LEU A 155 22.54 0.76 11.96
C LEU A 155 21.73 -0.18 12.86
N ILE A 156 21.32 0.30 14.04
CA ILE A 156 20.45 -0.46 14.96
C ILE A 156 19.11 -0.74 14.28
N ALA A 157 18.47 0.27 13.68
CA ALA A 157 17.22 0.10 12.96
C ALA A 157 17.34 -0.91 11.81
N THR A 158 18.45 -0.88 11.07
CA THR A 158 18.75 -1.85 10.00
C THR A 158 18.83 -3.27 10.56
N GLY A 159 19.58 -3.48 11.66
CA GLY A 159 19.71 -4.79 12.29
C GLY A 159 18.38 -5.33 12.81
N VAL A 160 17.59 -4.49 13.48
CA VAL A 160 16.26 -4.86 14.00
C VAL A 160 15.30 -5.19 12.87
N LEU A 161 15.19 -4.33 11.86
CA LEU A 161 14.31 -4.56 10.70
C LEU A 161 14.73 -5.80 9.91
N GLY A 162 16.03 -6.01 9.72
CA GLY A 162 16.57 -7.19 9.05
C GLY A 162 16.26 -8.47 9.82
N GLY A 163 16.42 -8.45 11.15
CA GLY A 163 16.07 -9.57 12.02
C GLY A 163 14.58 -9.91 11.98
N LEU A 164 13.71 -8.89 12.04
CA LEU A 164 12.26 -9.06 11.93
C LEU A 164 11.85 -9.61 10.55
N ALA A 165 12.46 -9.10 9.48
CA ALA A 165 12.23 -9.61 8.12
C ALA A 165 12.63 -11.08 7.97
N ALA A 166 13.81 -11.45 8.51
CA ALA A 166 14.28 -12.84 8.50
C ALA A 166 13.39 -13.76 9.33
N LEU A 167 12.95 -13.31 10.51
CA LEU A 167 12.02 -14.05 11.37
C LEU A 167 10.67 -14.24 10.68
N PHE A 168 10.14 -13.18 10.06
CA PHE A 168 8.89 -13.22 9.31
C PHE A 168 8.98 -14.22 8.15
N TYR A 169 10.03 -14.15 7.34
CA TYR A 169 10.26 -15.08 6.25
C TYR A 169 10.37 -16.53 6.74
N ALA A 170 11.12 -16.77 7.84
CA ALA A 170 11.26 -18.08 8.43
C ALA A 170 9.96 -18.62 9.06
N ALA A 171 9.11 -17.74 9.60
CA ALA A 171 7.78 -18.10 10.10
C ALA A 171 6.83 -18.48 8.95
N GLN A 172 6.90 -17.74 7.84
CA GLN A 172 6.11 -17.99 6.64
C GLN A 172 6.48 -19.34 6.00
N GLN A 173 7.77 -19.68 5.88
CA GLN A 173 8.18 -20.99 5.36
C GLN A 173 7.73 -22.17 6.25
N ARG A 174 7.50 -21.93 7.54
CA ARG A 174 7.00 -22.94 8.48
C ARG A 174 5.46 -23.06 8.50
N GLY A 175 4.76 -22.32 7.64
CA GLY A 175 3.30 -22.40 7.52
C GLY A 175 2.55 -21.79 8.70
N LEU A 176 3.19 -20.88 9.46
CA LEU A 176 2.49 -20.11 10.51
C LEU A 176 1.50 -19.09 9.90
N PHE A 177 1.62 -18.80 8.60
CA PHE A 177 0.80 -17.85 7.83
C PHE A 177 0.58 -18.34 6.41
#